data_AF-A0A2N9PD70-F1
#
_entry.id   AF-A0A2N9PD70-F1
#
_cell.length_a   1.000
_cell.length_b   1.000
_cell.length_c   1.000
_cell.angle_alpha   90.00
_cell.angle_beta   90.00
_cell.angle_gamma   90.00
#
_symmetry.space_group_name_H-M   'P 1'
#
loop_
_entity.id
_entity.type
_entity.pdbx_description
1 polymer ?
#
loop_
_entity_poly.entity_id
_entity_poly.type
_entity_poly.pdbx_seq_one_letter_code
_entity_poly.pdbx_strand_id
1 'polypeptide(L)'
;MYFHPEFQRSFAYELLKRIQTLSIPHIESINILFCTHSPFILSDIPKENTLKLDNGKIISDANSRNTLGANIHDLLDNDFYLIKGFMGEFIKDKIFSLINFLSSEDKNKYISIFNYEWDEKKAFDFIELIGEPILKGTLKELYFNLYNDEIDAEIQRLTNLKNQKRK
;
A
#
# COMPACT_ATOMS: atom_id res chain seq x y z
N MET A 1 15.07 -13.37 -5.40
CA MET A 1 15.06 -14.12 -4.11
C MET A 1 13.61 -14.28 -3.69
N TYR A 2 13.01 -15.48 -3.87
CA TYR A 2 11.63 -15.76 -3.44
C TYR A 2 11.62 -16.30 -2.00
N PHE A 3 12.16 -15.51 -1.07
CA PHE A 3 12.16 -15.86 0.35
C PHE A 3 11.08 -15.10 1.11
N HIS A 4 10.70 -15.62 2.27
CA HIS A 4 9.89 -14.86 3.22
C HIS A 4 10.61 -13.54 3.58
N PRO A 5 9.92 -12.39 3.63
CA PRO A 5 10.53 -11.08 3.90
C PRO A 5 11.45 -11.06 5.13
N GLU A 6 11.06 -11.74 6.23
CA GLU A 6 11.91 -11.87 7.42
C GLU A 6 13.27 -12.53 7.13
N PHE A 7 13.32 -13.53 6.26
CA PHE A 7 14.59 -14.17 5.89
C PHE A 7 15.42 -13.28 4.96
N GLN A 8 14.78 -12.44 4.16
CA GLN A 8 15.49 -11.45 3.34
C GLN A 8 16.11 -10.37 4.23
N ARG A 9 15.39 -9.93 5.26
CA ARG A 9 15.85 -8.95 6.25
C ARG A 9 17.04 -9.46 7.07
N SER A 10 17.02 -10.72 7.51
CA SER A 10 18.12 -11.29 8.30
C SER A 10 19.27 -11.87 7.47
N PHE A 11 19.17 -11.82 6.13
CA PHE A 11 20.09 -12.55 5.26
C PHE A 11 21.56 -12.11 5.42
N ALA A 12 21.84 -10.80 5.40
CA ALA A 12 23.21 -10.29 5.51
C ALA A 12 23.83 -10.68 6.86
N TYR A 13 23.07 -10.54 7.95
CA TYR A 13 23.49 -10.98 9.28
C TYR A 13 23.84 -12.47 9.33
N GLU A 14 22.94 -13.34 8.85
CA GLU A 14 23.16 -14.79 8.86
C GLU A 14 24.33 -15.20 7.96
N LEU A 15 24.48 -14.54 6.81
CA LEU A 15 25.61 -14.76 5.92
C LEU A 15 26.94 -14.42 6.59
N LEU A 16 27.05 -13.22 7.18
CA LEU A 16 28.26 -12.77 7.87
C LEU A 16 28.60 -13.69 9.05
N LYS A 17 27.60 -14.06 9.83
CA LYS A 17 27.76 -15.00 10.95
C LYS A 17 28.29 -16.36 10.49
N ARG A 18 27.78 -16.90 9.38
CA ARG A 18 28.26 -18.16 8.81
C ARG A 18 29.68 -18.03 8.29
N ILE A 19 30.01 -16.96 7.57
CA ILE A 19 31.36 -16.72 7.07
C ILE A 19 32.38 -16.66 8.23
N GLN A 20 32.04 -15.99 9.33
CA GLN A 20 32.91 -15.93 10.51
C GLN A 20 33.20 -17.30 11.14
N THR A 21 32.29 -18.27 10.99
CA THR A 21 32.51 -19.63 11.50
C THR A 21 33.37 -20.51 10.59
N LEU A 22 33.58 -20.09 9.34
CA LEU A 22 34.39 -20.85 8.40
C LEU A 22 35.88 -20.58 8.67
N SER A 23 36.64 -21.65 8.86
CA SER A 23 38.10 -21.58 8.81
C SER A 23 38.54 -21.71 7.35
N ILE A 24 39.02 -20.61 6.77
CA ILE A 24 39.42 -20.56 5.37
C ILE A 24 40.90 -20.16 5.29
N PRO A 25 41.83 -21.11 5.57
CA PRO A 25 43.25 -20.81 5.53
C PRO A 25 43.64 -20.38 4.10
N HIS A 26 44.56 -19.42 4.01
CA HIS A 26 45.09 -18.85 2.75
C HIS A 26 44.17 -17.89 1.97
N ILE A 27 43.04 -17.47 2.55
CA ILE A 27 42.23 -16.38 2.00
C ILE A 27 42.38 -15.13 2.87
N GLU A 28 42.90 -14.05 2.30
CA GLU A 28 43.09 -12.76 3.00
C GLU A 28 41.78 -11.96 3.10
N SER A 29 40.91 -12.04 2.09
CA SER A 29 39.66 -11.28 2.05
C SER A 29 38.60 -11.93 1.17
N ILE A 30 37.33 -11.58 1.43
CA ILE A 30 36.17 -12.04 0.67
C ILE A 30 35.41 -10.80 0.19
N ASN A 31 35.19 -10.71 -1.12
CA ASN A 31 34.30 -9.72 -1.72
C ASN A 31 32.99 -10.40 -2.12
N ILE A 32 31.85 -9.80 -1.76
CA ILE A 32 30.52 -10.37 -2.00
C ILE A 32 29.72 -9.38 -2.82
N LEU A 33 29.17 -9.85 -3.94
CA LEU A 33 28.31 -9.06 -4.82
C LEU A 33 26.91 -9.68 -4.86
N PHE A 34 25.90 -8.86 -4.58
CA PHE A 34 24.49 -9.27 -4.65
C PHE A 34 23.82 -8.72 -5.90
N CYS A 35 23.02 -9.55 -6.55
CA CYS A 35 22.06 -9.14 -7.56
C CYS A 35 20.67 -9.58 -7.08
N THR A 36 19.79 -8.60 -6.78
CA THR A 36 18.52 -8.88 -6.11
C THR A 36 17.40 -7.97 -6.60
N HIS A 37 16.19 -8.56 -6.69
CA HIS A 37 14.93 -7.84 -6.86
C HIS A 37 14.26 -7.50 -5.52
N SER A 38 15.01 -7.56 -4.41
CA SER A 38 14.50 -7.34 -3.06
C SER A 38 15.30 -6.24 -2.37
N PRO A 39 14.64 -5.18 -1.86
CA PRO A 39 15.31 -4.09 -1.15
C PRO A 39 15.62 -4.41 0.32
N PHE A 40 15.14 -5.54 0.85
CA PHE A 40 15.20 -5.83 2.29
C PHE A 40 16.64 -5.90 2.84
N ILE A 41 17.60 -6.30 2.01
CA ILE A 41 19.02 -6.36 2.38
C ILE A 41 19.70 -4.98 2.39
N LEU A 42 19.13 -3.98 1.72
CA LEU A 42 19.77 -2.68 1.53
C LEU A 42 19.92 -1.90 2.85
N SER A 43 19.10 -2.21 3.86
CA SER A 43 19.24 -1.61 5.19
C SER A 43 20.60 -1.92 5.85
N ASP A 44 21.26 -3.02 5.48
CA ASP A 44 22.57 -3.40 6.00
C ASP A 44 23.74 -2.92 5.11
N ILE A 45 23.46 -2.24 3.99
CA ILE A 45 24.46 -1.91 2.97
C ILE A 45 24.50 -0.37 2.78
N PRO A 46 25.67 0.28 2.87
CA PRO A 46 25.82 1.71 2.53
C PRO A 46 25.43 1.99 1.08
N LYS A 47 24.82 3.16 0.82
CA LYS A 47 24.30 3.49 -0.52
C LYS A 47 25.40 3.52 -1.58
N GLU A 48 26.62 3.88 -1.18
CA GLU A 48 27.80 3.96 -2.02
C GLU A 48 28.20 2.60 -2.58
N ASN A 49 27.79 1.52 -1.90
CA ASN A 49 28.00 0.13 -2.30
C ASN A 49 26.77 -0.48 -2.97
N THR A 50 25.81 0.35 -3.41
CA THR A 50 24.60 -0.10 -4.11
C THR A 50 24.55 0.50 -5.51
N LEU A 51 24.04 -0.27 -6.46
CA LEU A 51 23.79 0.18 -7.84
C LEU A 51 22.36 -0.19 -8.23
N LYS A 52 21.54 0.81 -8.55
CA LYS A 52 20.17 0.61 -9.02
C LYS A 52 20.12 0.62 -10.54
N LEU A 53 19.36 -0.32 -11.09
CA LEU A 53 19.15 -0.47 -12.52
C LEU A 53 17.66 -0.46 -12.82
N ASP A 54 17.26 0.31 -13.84
CA ASP A 54 15.94 0.27 -14.42
C ASP A 54 16.06 0.19 -15.95
N ASN A 55 15.40 -0.81 -16.55
CA ASN A 55 15.43 -1.05 -17.99
C ASN A 55 16.84 -1.00 -18.60
N GLY A 56 17.83 -1.55 -17.89
CA GLY A 56 19.24 -1.61 -18.32
C GLY A 56 20.02 -0.30 -18.18
N LYS A 57 19.44 0.74 -17.58
CA LYS A 57 20.10 2.03 -17.30
C LYS A 57 20.35 2.20 -15.81
N ILE A 58 21.48 2.81 -15.49
CA ILE A 58 21.80 3.20 -14.11
C ILE A 58 20.90 4.37 -13.74
N ILE A 59 20.14 4.23 -12.66
CA ILE A 59 19.39 5.33 -12.07
C ILE A 59 20.24 5.93 -10.96
N SER A 60 20.81 7.10 -11.24
CA SER A 60 21.45 7.95 -10.24
C SER A 60 20.41 8.91 -9.67
N ASP A 61 19.78 8.55 -8.56
CA ASP A 61 18.95 9.50 -7.84
C ASP A 61 19.84 10.45 -7.04
N ALA A 62 19.96 11.71 -7.47
CA ALA A 62 20.61 12.75 -6.68
C ALA A 62 19.95 12.94 -5.30
N ASN A 63 18.69 12.50 -5.17
CA ASN A 63 17.90 12.51 -3.94
C ASN A 63 17.86 11.14 -3.24
N SER A 64 18.68 10.16 -3.64
CA SER A 64 18.65 8.84 -3.01
C SER A 64 19.03 8.96 -1.54
N ARG A 65 18.15 8.45 -0.67
CA ARG A 65 18.39 8.40 0.76
C ARG A 65 19.52 7.41 1.06
N ASN A 66 20.13 7.58 2.23
CA ASN A 66 21.09 6.61 2.73
C ASN A 66 20.34 5.31 3.04
N THR A 67 20.85 4.20 2.53
CA THR A 67 20.23 2.88 2.70
C THR A 67 20.59 2.24 4.03
N LEU A 68 21.81 2.47 4.54
CA LEU A 68 22.28 1.89 5.80
C LEU A 68 21.41 2.34 6.99
N GLY A 69 20.84 1.38 7.71
CA GLY A 69 19.94 1.57 8.85
C GLY A 69 18.57 2.15 8.50
N ALA A 70 18.24 2.29 7.20
CA ALA A 70 16.98 2.87 6.78
C ALA A 70 15.79 1.95 7.10
N ASN A 71 14.63 2.57 7.33
CA ASN A 71 13.38 1.86 7.48
C ASN A 71 13.04 1.13 6.17
N ILE A 72 12.71 -0.16 6.27
CA ILE A 72 12.39 -1.01 5.12
C ILE A 72 11.20 -0.46 4.31
N HIS A 73 10.23 0.17 4.97
CA HIS A 73 9.12 0.82 4.27
C HIS A 73 9.59 1.98 3.38
N ASP A 74 10.53 2.78 3.87
CA ASP A 74 11.10 3.90 3.10
C ASP A 74 11.94 3.39 1.92
N LEU A 75 12.67 2.28 2.11
CA LEU A 75 13.43 1.62 1.04
C LEU A 75 12.48 1.07 -0.04
N LEU A 76 11.36 0.48 0.34
CA LEU A 76 10.37 -0.04 -0.61
C LEU A 76 9.71 1.09 -1.42
N ASP A 77 9.40 2.21 -0.79
CA ASP A 77 8.79 3.37 -1.44
C ASP A 77 9.73 4.00 -2.48
N ASN A 78 10.94 4.34 -2.03
CA ASN A 78 11.84 5.21 -2.77
C ASN A 78 12.80 4.43 -3.67
N ASP A 79 13.24 3.25 -3.25
CA ASP A 79 14.36 2.56 -3.88
C ASP A 79 13.93 1.44 -4.83
N PHE A 80 12.66 1.01 -4.74
CA PHE A 80 12.15 -0.14 -5.48
C PHE A 80 10.95 0.14 -6.38
N TYR A 81 10.76 1.41 -6.75
CA TYR A 81 9.81 1.83 -7.79
C TYR A 81 8.35 1.44 -7.51
N LEU A 82 7.93 1.43 -6.24
CA LEU A 82 6.51 1.42 -5.88
C LEU A 82 5.84 2.79 -6.17
N ILE A 83 6.24 3.45 -7.26
CA ILE A 83 5.77 4.75 -7.73
C ILE A 83 4.25 4.75 -7.95
N LYS A 84 3.67 3.58 -8.23
CA LYS A 84 2.21 3.41 -8.42
C LYS A 84 1.42 3.21 -7.12
N GLY A 85 2.10 3.22 -5.98
CA GLY A 85 1.53 3.10 -4.63
C GLY A 85 1.69 1.71 -4.00
N PHE A 86 1.30 1.61 -2.73
CA PHE A 86 1.38 0.39 -1.89
C PHE A 86 0.15 -0.51 -1.96
N MET A 87 -0.85 -0.12 -2.74
CA MET A 87 -2.12 -0.83 -2.85
C MET A 87 -2.12 -1.73 -4.08
N GLY A 88 -2.65 -2.95 -3.95
CA GLY A 88 -2.84 -3.83 -5.10
C GLY A 88 -3.78 -3.20 -6.13
N GLU A 89 -3.40 -3.26 -7.41
CA GLU A 89 -4.12 -2.56 -8.49
C GLU A 89 -5.59 -2.98 -8.59
N PHE A 90 -5.91 -4.26 -8.36
CA PHE A 90 -7.30 -4.74 -8.34
C PHE A 90 -8.15 -4.07 -7.24
N ILE A 91 -7.60 -3.92 -6.03
CA ILE A 91 -8.31 -3.31 -4.90
C ILE A 91 -8.44 -1.80 -5.14
N LYS A 92 -7.39 -1.18 -5.69
CA LYS A 92 -7.40 0.22 -6.11
C LYS A 92 -8.50 0.50 -7.14
N ASP A 93 -8.59 -0.30 -8.20
CA ASP A 93 -9.65 -0.19 -9.21
C ASP A 93 -11.04 -0.36 -8.59
N LYS A 94 -11.20 -1.32 -7.67
CA LYS A 94 -12.45 -1.55 -6.96
C LYS A 94 -12.83 -0.37 -6.05
N ILE A 95 -11.87 0.24 -5.35
CA ILE A 95 -12.09 1.45 -4.55
C ILE A 95 -12.50 2.62 -5.44
N PHE A 96 -11.83 2.85 -6.57
CA PHE A 96 -12.23 3.91 -7.49
C PHE A 96 -13.63 3.69 -8.05
N SER A 97 -13.98 2.45 -8.39
CA SER A 97 -15.34 2.11 -8.79
C SER A 97 -16.37 2.39 -7.68
N LEU A 98 -16.05 2.06 -6.43
CA LEU A 98 -16.90 2.40 -5.29
C LEU A 98 -17.03 3.93 -5.12
N ILE A 99 -15.94 4.68 -5.22
CA ILE A 99 -15.97 6.14 -5.11
C ILE A 99 -16.89 6.75 -6.18
N ASN A 100 -16.84 6.26 -7.42
CA ASN A 100 -17.74 6.70 -8.49
C ASN A 100 -19.20 6.31 -8.24
N PHE A 101 -19.44 5.20 -7.53
CA PHE A 101 -20.79 4.81 -7.12
C PHE A 101 -21.32 5.72 -6.00
N LEU A 102 -20.47 6.06 -5.02
CA LEU A 102 -20.83 6.89 -3.87
C LEU A 102 -20.86 8.39 -4.18
N SER A 103 -20.09 8.84 -5.17
CA SER A 103 -20.01 10.24 -5.59
C SER A 103 -20.95 10.46 -6.77
N SER A 104 -21.90 11.38 -6.63
CA SER A 104 -22.86 11.76 -7.69
C SER A 104 -22.22 12.55 -8.85
N GLU A 105 -20.89 12.77 -8.84
CA GLU A 105 -20.17 13.49 -9.88
C GLU A 105 -19.63 12.55 -10.99
N ASP A 106 -19.83 13.00 -12.23
CA ASP A 106 -19.39 12.42 -13.51
C ASP A 106 -18.93 10.95 -13.48
N LYS A 107 -19.90 10.05 -13.70
CA LYS A 107 -19.70 8.60 -13.95
C LYS A 107 -18.70 8.27 -15.08
N ASN A 108 -18.26 9.29 -15.84
CA ASN A 108 -17.37 9.17 -16.98
C ASN A 108 -15.88 9.41 -16.65
N LYS A 109 -15.52 9.83 -15.42
CA LYS A 109 -14.13 10.20 -15.09
C LYS A 109 -13.18 9.00 -14.96
N TYR A 110 -13.70 7.83 -14.58
CA TYR A 110 -12.93 6.61 -14.37
C TYR A 110 -13.64 5.42 -15.03
N ILE A 111 -13.02 4.89 -16.09
CA ILE A 111 -13.47 3.67 -16.77
C ILE A 111 -12.74 2.50 -16.14
N SER A 112 -13.45 1.73 -15.32
CA SER A 112 -12.94 0.45 -14.81
C SER A 112 -12.94 -0.59 -15.92
N ILE A 113 -11.90 -1.42 -15.97
CA ILE A 113 -11.82 -2.59 -16.86
C ILE A 113 -12.79 -3.70 -16.40
N PHE A 114 -13.24 -3.61 -15.14
CA PHE A 114 -14.16 -4.54 -14.51
C PHE A 114 -15.52 -3.88 -14.26
N ASN A 115 -16.60 -4.58 -14.57
CA ASN A 115 -17.96 -4.17 -14.23
C ASN A 115 -18.25 -4.58 -12.77
N TYR A 116 -18.18 -3.62 -11.84
CA TYR A 116 -18.59 -3.84 -10.46
C TYR A 116 -20.03 -3.35 -10.25
N GLU A 117 -20.91 -4.26 -9.87
CA GLU A 117 -22.29 -3.94 -9.52
C GLU A 117 -22.38 -3.62 -8.02
N TRP A 118 -22.48 -2.33 -7.71
CA TRP A 118 -22.64 -1.82 -6.37
C TRP A 118 -24.11 -1.67 -5.98
N ASP A 119 -24.40 -2.06 -4.74
CA ASP A 119 -25.62 -1.71 -4.02
C ASP A 119 -25.20 -1.20 -2.64
N GLU A 120 -26.13 -0.58 -1.91
CA GLU A 120 -25.89 0.01 -0.59
C GLU A 120 -25.17 -0.98 0.35
N LYS A 121 -25.69 -2.21 0.43
CA LYS A 121 -25.15 -3.23 1.33
C LYS A 121 -23.73 -3.65 0.94
N LYS A 122 -23.49 -3.95 -0.34
CA LYS A 122 -22.16 -4.34 -0.84
C LYS A 122 -21.14 -3.22 -0.67
N ALA A 123 -21.55 -1.97 -0.86
CA ALA A 123 -20.71 -0.81 -0.64
C ALA A 123 -20.26 -0.75 0.82
N PHE A 124 -21.20 -0.83 1.76
CA PHE A 124 -20.91 -0.81 3.19
C PHE A 124 -20.01 -1.98 3.63
N ASP A 125 -20.38 -3.21 3.24
CA ASP A 125 -19.61 -4.41 3.56
C ASP A 125 -18.17 -4.32 3.04
N PHE A 126 -17.97 -3.77 1.84
CA PHE A 126 -16.63 -3.57 1.29
C PHE A 126 -15.83 -2.51 2.05
N ILE A 127 -16.44 -1.40 2.44
CA ILE A 127 -15.80 -0.37 3.27
C ILE A 127 -15.35 -0.96 4.61
N GLU A 128 -16.15 -1.85 5.20
CA GLU A 128 -15.78 -2.50 6.46
C GLU A 128 -14.55 -3.39 6.35
N LEU A 129 -14.32 -4.01 5.19
CA LEU A 129 -13.15 -4.86 4.91
C LEU A 129 -11.85 -4.08 4.68
N ILE A 130 -11.91 -2.76 4.46
CA ILE A 130 -10.71 -1.95 4.21
C ILE A 130 -9.87 -1.85 5.48
N GLY A 131 -8.60 -2.29 5.37
CA GLY A 131 -7.67 -2.31 6.50
C GLY A 131 -6.98 -0.98 6.79
N GLU A 132 -6.94 -0.05 5.82
CA GLU A 132 -6.29 1.26 6.00
C GLU A 132 -7.29 2.23 6.67
N PRO A 133 -7.05 2.68 7.92
CA PRO A 133 -8.03 3.43 8.69
C PRO A 133 -8.44 4.77 8.08
N ILE A 134 -7.52 5.50 7.46
CA ILE A 134 -7.77 6.83 6.91
C ILE A 134 -8.73 6.71 5.72
N LEU A 135 -8.38 5.87 4.75
CA LEU A 135 -9.19 5.55 3.59
C LEU A 135 -10.56 5.01 3.98
N LYS A 136 -10.62 4.08 4.95
CA LYS A 136 -11.89 3.56 5.46
C LYS A 136 -12.75 4.70 6.03
N GLY A 137 -12.17 5.61 6.80
CA GLY A 137 -12.85 6.81 7.32
C GLY A 137 -13.44 7.67 6.20
N THR A 138 -12.62 8.04 5.21
CA THR A 138 -13.05 8.86 4.07
C THR A 138 -14.17 8.20 3.27
N LEU A 139 -14.09 6.89 3.01
CA LEU A 139 -15.14 6.18 2.27
C LEU A 139 -16.44 6.05 3.06
N LYS A 140 -16.36 5.89 4.39
CA LYS A 140 -17.54 5.94 5.27
C LYS A 140 -18.22 7.29 5.24
N GLU A 141 -17.47 8.38 5.27
CA GLU A 141 -18.03 9.72 5.15
C GLU A 141 -18.77 9.89 3.82
N LEU A 142 -18.18 9.46 2.70
CA LEU A 142 -18.86 9.49 1.39
C LEU A 142 -20.13 8.63 1.38
N TYR A 143 -20.07 7.43 1.95
CA TYR A 143 -21.23 6.55 2.08
C TYR A 143 -22.34 7.22 2.88
N PHE A 144 -22.05 7.71 4.09
CA PHE A 144 -23.05 8.35 4.92
C PHE A 144 -23.57 9.64 4.29
N ASN A 145 -22.76 10.42 3.58
CA ASN A 145 -23.24 11.60 2.87
C ASN A 145 -24.25 11.25 1.77
N LEU A 146 -24.09 10.13 1.08
CA LEU A 146 -25.04 9.69 0.05
C LEU A 146 -26.38 9.21 0.63
N TYR A 147 -26.35 8.58 1.82
CA TYR A 147 -27.52 7.92 2.41
C TYR A 147 -28.14 8.67 3.63
N ASN A 148 -27.47 9.67 4.19
CA ASN A 148 -27.97 10.45 5.35
C ASN A 148 -29.16 11.34 4.99
N ASP A 149 -29.26 11.84 3.76
CA ASP A 149 -30.40 12.65 3.33
C ASP A 149 -31.74 11.89 3.46
N GLU A 150 -31.74 10.56 3.31
CA GLU A 150 -32.92 9.73 3.49
C GLU A 150 -33.23 9.45 4.97
N ILE A 151 -32.20 9.31 5.81
CA ILE A 151 -32.35 9.06 7.25
C ILE A 151 -32.88 10.31 7.97
N ASP A 152 -32.34 11.49 7.66
CA ASP A 152 -32.79 12.75 8.25
C ASP A 152 -34.20 13.14 7.77
N ALA A 153 -34.53 12.90 6.49
CA ALA A 153 -35.88 13.10 5.96
C ALA A 153 -36.92 12.18 6.63
N GLU A 154 -36.58 10.92 6.86
CA GLU A 154 -37.50 9.95 7.50
C GLU A 154 -37.64 10.23 9.02
N ILE A 155 -36.56 10.62 9.71
CA ILE A 155 -36.61 11.09 11.11
C ILE A 155 -37.54 12.31 11.22
N GLN A 156 -37.41 13.28 10.30
CA GLN A 156 -38.25 14.47 10.29
C GLN A 156 -39.73 14.13 10.01
N ARG A 157 -40.00 13.21 9.08
CA ARG A 157 -41.34 12.69 8.78
C ARG A 157 -41.98 12.00 9.98
N LEU A 158 -41.26 11.10 10.65
CA LEU A 158 -41.74 10.37 11.84
C LEU A 158 -42.00 11.32 13.01
N THR A 159 -41.16 12.35 13.18
CA THR A 159 -41.34 13.39 14.21
C THR A 159 -42.61 14.21 13.97
N ASN A 160 -42.90 14.57 12.71
CA ASN A 160 -44.12 15.27 12.32
C ASN A 160 -45.40 14.42 12.55
N LEU A 161 -45.36 13.14 12.21
CA LEU A 161 -46.47 12.19 12.46
C LEU A 161 -46.76 12.01 13.97
N LYS A 162 -45.71 11.95 14.78
CA LYS A 162 -45.83 11.84 16.25
C LYS A 162 -46.46 13.09 16.88
N ASN A 163 -46.20 14.27 16.31
CA ASN A 163 -46.77 15.53 16.77
C ASN A 163 -48.24 15.70 16.34
N GLN A 164 -48.64 15.15 15.19
CA GLN A 164 -50.04 15.15 14.74
C GLN A 164 -50.93 14.22 15.56
N LYS A 165 -50.42 13.07 16.02
CA LYS A 165 -51.16 12.14 16.90
C LYS A 165 -51.30 12.60 18.35
N ARG A 166 -50.62 13.68 18.75
CA ARG A 166 -50.65 14.26 20.10
C ARG A 166 -51.59 15.45 20.27
N LYS A 167 -52.27 15.87 19.20
CA LYS A 167 -53.44 16.76 19.24
C LYS A 167 -54.71 15.94 19.16
#